data_AF-A0AA37MM59-F1
#
_entry.id   AF-A0AA37MM59-F1
#
_cell.length_a   1.000
_cell.length_b   1.000
_cell.length_c   1.000
_cell.angle_alpha   90.00
_cell.angle_beta   90.00
_cell.angle_gamma   90.00
#
_symmetry.space_group_name_H-M   'P 1'
#
loop_
_entity.id
_entity.type
_entity.pdbx_description
1 polymer ?
#
loop_
_entity_poly.entity_id
_entity_poly.type
_entity_poly.pdbx_seq_one_letter_code
_entity_poly.pdbx_strand_id
1 'polypeptide(L)'
;MTVSGSTLSVTNAEETKSFQLADLVKMYFSNSSTGISDISSDTESQKVDVYTMNGIHVGQFASQTEAMKALTKGIYVIKSNKKSIQVAVQ
;
A
#
# COMPACT_ATOMS: atom_id res chain seq x y z
N MET A 1 -10.71 -11.85 -12.78
CA MET A 1 -11.94 -12.00 -13.60
C MET A 1 -11.92 -13.38 -14.21
N THR A 2 -13.07 -14.02 -14.37
CA THR A 2 -13.18 -15.36 -14.96
C THR A 2 -14.35 -15.35 -15.94
N VAL A 3 -14.14 -15.90 -17.14
CA VAL A 3 -15.21 -16.13 -18.12
C VAL A 3 -15.59 -17.61 -18.05
N SER A 4 -16.88 -17.89 -17.86
CA SER A 4 -17.42 -19.26 -17.89
C SER A 4 -18.77 -19.27 -18.60
N GLY A 5 -18.86 -20.04 -19.68
CA GLY A 5 -20.03 -20.03 -20.56
C GLY A 5 -20.32 -18.62 -21.10
N SER A 6 -21.56 -18.14 -20.88
CA SER A 6 -22.01 -16.81 -21.29
C SER A 6 -21.81 -15.71 -20.24
N THR A 7 -21.11 -16.02 -19.13
CA THR A 7 -21.01 -15.13 -17.97
C THR A 7 -19.56 -14.71 -17.70
N LEU A 8 -19.39 -13.43 -17.43
CA LEU A 8 -18.17 -12.85 -16.88
C LEU A 8 -18.35 -12.62 -15.38
N SER A 9 -17.51 -13.25 -14.55
CA SER A 9 -17.46 -13.01 -13.11
C SER A 9 -16.25 -12.17 -12.71
N VAL A 10 -16.51 -11.13 -11.93
CA VAL A 10 -15.49 -10.24 -11.35
C VAL A 10 -15.61 -10.28 -9.83
N THR A 11 -14.54 -10.72 -9.17
CA THR A 11 -14.46 -10.85 -7.71
C THR A 11 -13.48 -9.83 -7.16
N ASN A 12 -13.90 -9.09 -6.13
CA ASN A 12 -13.01 -8.31 -5.27
C ASN A 12 -13.01 -8.90 -3.86
N ALA A 13 -12.43 -8.20 -2.87
CA ALA A 13 -12.35 -8.69 -1.49
C ALA A 13 -13.71 -8.80 -0.77
N GLU A 14 -14.75 -8.12 -1.27
CA GLU A 14 -16.04 -7.98 -0.60
C GLU A 14 -17.15 -8.78 -1.30
N GLU A 15 -17.12 -8.86 -2.63
CA GLU A 15 -18.20 -9.43 -3.42
C GLU A 15 -17.74 -9.98 -4.78
N THR A 16 -18.62 -10.79 -5.37
CA THR A 16 -18.51 -11.24 -6.76
C THR A 16 -19.68 -10.70 -7.56
N LYS A 17 -19.39 -9.99 -8.66
CA LYS A 17 -20.37 -9.53 -9.65
C LYS A 17 -20.30 -10.39 -10.90
N SER A 18 -21.47 -10.66 -11.46
CA SER A 18 -21.62 -11.42 -12.70
C SER A 18 -22.32 -10.58 -13.76
N PHE A 19 -21.80 -10.63 -14.99
CA PHE A 19 -22.32 -9.92 -16.15
C PHE A 19 -22.58 -10.92 -17.29
N GLN A 20 -23.70 -10.78 -17.99
CA GLN A 20 -23.94 -11.54 -19.22
C GLN A 20 -23.10 -10.95 -20.35
N LEU A 21 -22.36 -11.81 -21.06
CA LEU A 21 -21.49 -11.37 -22.16
C LEU A 21 -22.28 -10.69 -23.29
N ALA A 22 -23.52 -11.12 -23.52
CA ALA A 22 -24.40 -10.57 -24.55
C ALA A 22 -24.77 -9.09 -24.30
N ASP A 23 -24.75 -8.65 -23.04
CA ASP A 23 -25.12 -7.28 -22.67
C ASP A 23 -23.91 -6.32 -22.74
N LEU A 24 -22.70 -6.85 -22.98
CA LEU A 24 -21.47 -6.07 -22.98
C LEU A 24 -21.17 -5.53 -24.38
N VAL A 25 -21.16 -4.20 -24.50
CA VAL A 25 -20.95 -3.52 -25.79
C VAL A 25 -19.46 -3.43 -26.16
N LYS A 26 -18.56 -3.35 -25.17
CA LYS A 26 -17.09 -3.30 -25.35
C LYS A 26 -16.37 -3.88 -24.14
N MET A 27 -15.20 -4.49 -24.38
CA MET A 27 -14.28 -4.95 -23.35
C MET A 27 -12.87 -4.42 -23.63
N TYR A 28 -12.18 -3.95 -22.60
CA TYR A 28 -10.79 -3.51 -22.67
C TYR A 28 -9.95 -4.38 -21.75
N PHE A 29 -8.98 -5.08 -22.32
CA PHE A 29 -8.00 -5.84 -21.56
C PHE A 29 -6.75 -4.98 -21.40
N SER A 30 -6.32 -4.76 -20.16
CA SER A 30 -5.02 -4.17 -19.86
C SER A 30 -4.23 -5.12 -18.99
N ASN A 31 -2.93 -5.22 -19.28
CA ASN A 31 -1.99 -5.96 -18.44
C ASN A 31 -1.51 -5.12 -17.24
N SER A 32 -1.94 -3.85 -17.15
CA SER A 32 -1.68 -2.99 -15.99
C SER A 32 -2.65 -3.34 -14.87
N SER A 33 -2.15 -3.96 -13.79
CA SER A 33 -2.91 -4.11 -12.55
C SER A 33 -3.37 -2.73 -12.06
N THR A 34 -4.67 -2.54 -11.88
CA THR A 34 -5.25 -1.31 -11.31
C THR A 34 -5.41 -1.39 -9.80
N GLY A 35 -4.78 -2.36 -9.13
CA GLY A 35 -4.60 -2.32 -7.69
C GLY A 35 -3.68 -1.15 -7.30
N ILE A 36 -3.80 -0.64 -6.07
CA ILE A 36 -2.75 0.20 -5.48
C ILE A 36 -1.49 -0.65 -5.53
N SER A 37 -0.64 -0.39 -6.52
CA SER A 37 0.60 -1.11 -6.74
C SER A 37 1.49 -0.71 -5.59
N ASP A 38 1.55 -1.58 -4.59
CA ASP A 38 2.40 -1.55 -3.40
C ASP A 38 2.68 -0.15 -2.82
N ILE A 39 2.30 0.06 -1.55
CA ILE A 39 3.00 1.06 -0.73
C ILE A 39 4.46 0.62 -0.74
N SER A 40 5.25 1.22 -1.63
CA SER A 40 6.62 0.80 -1.90
C SER A 40 7.40 0.87 -0.59
N SER A 41 7.76 -0.31 -0.08
CA SER A 41 8.56 -0.56 1.13
C SER A 41 10.05 -0.25 0.91
N ASP A 42 10.37 0.72 0.04
CA ASP A 42 11.74 1.16 -0.27
C ASP A 42 12.42 1.80 0.96
N THR A 43 11.66 2.03 2.04
CA THR A 43 12.12 2.47 3.37
C THR A 43 12.55 1.36 4.32
N GLU A 44 12.27 0.09 4.02
CA GLU A 44 12.57 -1.03 4.94
C GLU A 44 14.09 -1.32 5.06
N SER A 45 14.92 -0.89 4.10
CA SER A 45 16.34 -1.27 4.05
C SER A 45 17.31 -0.08 3.93
N GLN A 46 16.84 1.14 4.14
CA GLN A 46 17.68 2.34 4.10
C GLN A 46 17.57 3.12 5.41
N LYS A 47 18.62 3.88 5.74
CA LYS A 47 18.62 4.76 6.90
C LYS A 47 17.44 5.72 6.85
N VAL A 48 16.80 5.92 8.00
CA VAL A 48 15.65 6.81 8.14
C VAL A 48 15.83 7.75 9.32
N ASP A 49 15.37 8.98 9.17
CA ASP A 49 15.23 9.94 10.26
C ASP A 49 13.79 9.92 10.79
N VAL A 50 13.64 9.89 12.10
CA VAL A 50 12.34 9.84 12.77
C VAL A 50 12.07 11.16 13.49
N TYR A 51 10.83 11.64 13.34
CA TYR A 51 10.36 12.86 13.99
C TYR A 51 9.02 12.61 14.69
N THR A 52 8.74 13.36 15.75
CA THR A 52 7.39 13.42 16.33
C THR A 52 6.46 14.25 15.45
N MET A 53 5.14 14.20 15.71
CA MET A 53 4.16 15.06 15.01
C MET A 53 4.41 16.57 15.19
N ASN A 54 5.12 16.96 16.25
CA ASN A 54 5.51 18.34 16.49
C ASN A 54 6.84 18.72 15.79
N GLY A 55 7.39 17.83 14.97
CA GLY A 55 8.64 18.06 14.23
C GLY A 55 9.91 17.89 15.06
N ILE A 56 9.83 17.31 16.27
CA ILE A 56 11.01 17.06 17.10
C ILE A 56 11.76 15.86 16.51
N HIS A 57 13.06 16.01 16.21
CA HIS A 57 13.91 14.91 15.74
C HIS A 57 14.17 13.93 16.90
N VAL A 58 13.79 12.68 16.68
CA VAL A 58 13.94 11.58 17.64
C VAL A 58 15.28 10.87 17.45
N GLY A 59 15.69 10.69 16.20
CA GLY A 59 16.96 10.04 15.86
C GLY A 59 17.00 9.48 14.44
N GLN A 60 18.12 8.84 14.12
CA GLN A 60 18.35 8.13 12.86
C GLN A 60 18.50 6.63 13.12
N PHE A 61 17.84 5.81 12.31
CA PHE A 61 17.83 4.35 12.40
C PHE A 61 18.33 3.73 11.10
N ALA A 62 18.85 2.51 11.15
CA ALA A 62 19.32 1.81 9.95
C ALA A 62 18.18 1.39 9.03
N SER A 63 16.97 1.22 9.57
CA SER A 63 15.75 1.01 8.79
C SER A 63 14.48 1.46 9.50
N GLN A 64 13.38 1.55 8.74
CA GLN A 64 12.04 1.73 9.29
C GLN A 64 11.66 0.62 10.28
N THR A 65 11.98 -0.64 9.97
CA THR A 65 11.67 -1.79 10.83
C THR A 65 12.38 -1.69 12.18
N GLU A 66 13.64 -1.25 12.18
CA GLU A 66 14.41 -1.02 13.41
C GLU A 66 13.79 0.13 14.22
N ALA A 67 13.47 1.25 13.57
CA ALA A 67 12.81 2.37 14.21
C ALA A 67 11.51 1.94 14.89
N MET A 68 10.65 1.18 14.20
CA MET A 68 9.38 0.73 14.76
C MET A 68 9.52 -0.19 15.99
N LYS A 69 10.63 -0.93 16.11
CA LYS A 69 10.92 -1.76 17.29
C LYS A 69 11.49 -0.96 18.46
N ALA A 70 12.22 0.11 18.18
CA ALA A 70 12.89 0.92 19.18
C ALA A 70 11.99 2.03 19.77
N LEU A 71 11.00 2.49 19.00
CA LEU A 71 10.12 3.58 19.41
C LEU A 71 9.05 3.09 20.40
N THR A 72 8.70 3.97 21.34
CA THR A 72 7.53 3.77 22.20
C THR A 72 6.24 4.02 21.40
N LYS A 73 5.12 3.48 21.89
CA LYS A 73 3.80 3.62 21.25
C LYS A 73 3.47 5.09 20.98
N GLY A 74 3.02 5.38 19.76
CA GLY A 74 2.75 6.75 19.34
C GLY A 74 2.74 6.93 17.83
N ILE A 75 2.58 8.17 17.38
CA ILE A 75 2.57 8.54 15.96
C ILE A 75 3.85 9.31 15.64
N TYR A 76 4.54 8.88 14.58
CA TYR A 76 5.81 9.46 14.15
C TYR A 76 5.81 9.71 12.64
N VAL A 77 6.66 10.63 12.20
CA VAL A 77 7.05 10.78 10.79
C VAL A 77 8.38 10.07 10.58
N ILE A 78 8.42 9.14 9.64
CA ILE A 78 9.66 8.52 9.18
C ILE A 78 10.00 9.15 7.82
N LYS A 79 11.15 9.81 7.77
CA LYS A 79 11.69 10.46 6.56
C LYS A 79 12.85 9.64 6.01
N SER A 80 12.74 9.26 4.74
CA SER A 80 13.82 8.74 3.92
C SER A 80 14.16 9.73 2.80
N ASN A 81 15.21 9.44 2.04
CA ASN A 81 15.71 10.31 0.97
C ASN A 81 14.65 10.71 -0.08
N LYS A 82 13.61 9.89 -0.28
CA LYS A 82 12.59 10.11 -1.31
C LYS A 82 11.18 10.31 -0.78
N LYS A 83 10.92 10.00 0.50
CA LYS A 83 9.56 9.94 1.03
C LYS A 83 9.53 10.26 2.52
N SER A 84 8.45 10.90 2.94
CA SER A 84 8.07 10.95 4.35
C SER A 84 6.76 10.20 4.51
N ILE A 85 6.68 9.36 5.53
CA ILE A 85 5.48 8.61 5.86
C ILE A 85 5.12 8.83 7.33
N GLN A 86 3.83 8.87 7.63
CA GLN A 86 3.35 8.81 9.00
C GLN A 86 3.15 7.33 9.38
N VAL A 87 3.63 6.96 10.55
CA VAL A 87 3.48 5.60 11.09
C VAL A 87 2.89 5.66 12.49
N ALA A 88 2.05 4.67 12.81
CA ALA A 88 1.59 4.42 14.17
C ALA A 88 2.36 3.21 14.73
N VAL A 89 3.06 3.42 15.84
CA VAL A 89 3.74 2.37 16.60
C VAL A 89 2.76 1.90 17.68
N GLN A 90 2.47 0.59 17.70
CA GLN A 90 1.47 -0.04 18.59
C GLN A 90 2.09 -0.89 19.68
#